data_AF-A0A0Q7UAW7-F1
#
_entry.id   AF-A0A0Q7UAW7-F1
#
_cell.length_a   1.000
_cell.length_b   1.000
_cell.length_c   1.000
_cell.angle_alpha   90.00
_cell.angle_beta   90.00
_cell.angle_gamma   90.00
#
_symmetry.space_group_name_H-M   'P 1'
#
loop_
_entity.id
_entity.type
_entity.pdbx_description
1 polymer ?
#
loop_
_entity_poly.entity_id
_entity_poly.type
_entity_poly.pdbx_seq_one_letter_code
_entity_poly.pdbx_strand_id
1 'polypeptide(L)'
;MTSTPGWTPAPRAGLVPLYPYGFGTALGRSFTALRGNPKVLLGFAVGVQAAASLIGLAVIGGVAALTFGRLDTVAPSSEDFEAIFAGSTAITVVVTILTSLALSAVSVIVQGVVVAEVSRAVVGERATLRQLWAVVRPAFWRLAGWFALQLLAGAVIALVVAVPMVAGAATEQWGLMMLAIPLLLALFPLWAWLGTKLYLVPSAIVLEAVGPITGIRRSWVLTRGRFWPTFGVMILINLLVGVASSVVGFPLQIASSFLPAIVMPFGASAADPGPAIGIAVAVAVVSAALQVLVSAIGTIVVATGGALMYVDARMRREGLDLRLQAYIEQRELGATALPDPWAYDPSHVAPPRATYHPGAYPPGQPYPPQQHPPTQGYPAAQHPPAQGYPPAAYPPAQPHPPAAYPPVQGNPPAAPGPAWPAPPPPPGAGGS
;
A
#
# COMPACT_ATOMS: atom_id res chain seq x y z
N MET A 1 6.56 -38.23 41.34
CA MET A 1 6.39 -36.80 41.05
C MET A 1 5.64 -36.70 39.72
N THR A 2 4.33 -36.49 39.76
CA THR A 2 3.48 -36.41 38.57
C THR A 2 3.49 -34.97 38.07
N SER A 3 4.23 -34.69 36.99
CA SER A 3 4.17 -33.40 36.30
C SER A 3 2.86 -33.32 35.52
N THR A 4 1.85 -32.68 36.09
CA THR A 4 0.63 -32.33 35.35
C THR A 4 1.02 -31.43 34.18
N PRO A 5 0.64 -31.73 32.92
CA PRO A 5 0.94 -30.85 31.80
C PRO A 5 0.25 -29.50 32.05
N GLY A 6 1.04 -28.47 32.36
CA GLY A 6 0.54 -27.12 32.51
C GLY A 6 0.02 -26.62 31.17
N TRP A 7 -1.25 -26.22 31.12
CA TRP A 7 -1.81 -25.56 29.95
C TRP A 7 -1.00 -24.29 29.67
N THR A 8 -0.33 -24.26 28.51
CA THR A 8 0.39 -23.07 28.05
C THR A 8 -0.51 -22.35 27.06
N PRO A 9 -0.81 -21.05 27.25
CA PRO A 9 -1.63 -20.29 26.31
C PRO A 9 -1.07 -20.37 24.89
N ALA A 10 -1.95 -20.43 23.89
CA ALA A 10 -1.53 -20.43 22.50
C ALA A 10 -0.71 -19.16 22.17
N PRO A 11 0.39 -19.28 21.40
CA PRO A 11 1.16 -18.15 20.91
C PRO A 11 0.28 -17.06 20.31
N ARG A 12 0.63 -15.78 20.54
CA ARG A 12 -0.11 -14.67 19.90
C ARG A 12 0.00 -14.80 18.39
N ALA A 13 -1.15 -14.81 17.72
CA ALA A 13 -1.19 -14.87 16.26
C ALA A 13 -0.48 -13.64 15.65
N GLY A 14 0.54 -13.90 14.84
CA GLY A 14 1.23 -12.89 14.06
C GLY A 14 0.34 -12.29 12.94
N LEU A 15 0.87 -11.26 12.27
CA LEU A 15 0.21 -10.59 11.15
C LEU A 15 -0.13 -11.55 10.01
N VAL A 16 0.71 -12.56 9.79
CA VAL A 16 0.52 -13.58 8.75
C VAL A 16 0.84 -14.97 9.31
N PRO A 17 0.27 -16.03 8.74
CA PRO A 17 0.71 -17.39 9.06
C PRO A 17 2.20 -17.59 8.76
N LEU A 18 2.86 -18.41 9.58
CA LEU A 18 4.27 -18.80 9.38
C LEU A 18 4.36 -20.02 8.46
N TYR A 19 3.76 -19.91 7.28
CA TYR A 19 3.92 -20.83 6.17
C TYR A 19 3.71 -20.06 4.87
N PRO A 20 4.26 -20.53 3.74
CA PRO A 20 4.07 -19.87 2.45
C PRO A 20 2.60 -19.64 2.12
N TYR A 21 2.21 -18.39 1.90
CA TYR A 21 0.81 -18.01 1.71
C TYR A 21 0.52 -17.57 0.28
N GLY A 22 -0.76 -17.57 -0.06
CA GLY A 22 -1.26 -17.21 -1.39
C GLY A 22 -1.42 -15.70 -1.59
N PHE A 23 -1.73 -15.35 -2.82
CA PHE A 23 -2.02 -13.99 -3.28
C PHE A 23 -3.05 -13.26 -2.39
N GLY A 24 -4.20 -13.88 -2.13
CA GLY A 24 -5.28 -13.25 -1.38
C GLY A 24 -4.91 -12.93 0.07
N THR A 25 -4.11 -13.80 0.71
CA THR A 25 -3.60 -13.54 2.06
C THR A 25 -2.63 -12.38 2.08
N ALA A 26 -1.68 -12.31 1.13
CA ALA A 26 -0.74 -11.18 1.03
C ALA A 26 -1.49 -9.85 0.86
N LEU A 27 -2.47 -9.82 -0.05
CA LEU A 27 -3.29 -8.65 -0.30
C LEU A 27 -4.11 -8.24 0.94
N GLY A 28 -4.91 -9.16 1.50
CA GLY A 28 -5.78 -8.84 2.64
C GLY A 28 -5.01 -8.46 3.90
N ARG A 29 -3.87 -9.10 4.16
CA ARG A 29 -3.03 -8.79 5.33
C ARG A 29 -2.29 -7.46 5.18
N SER A 30 -2.06 -6.98 3.95
CA SER A 30 -1.49 -5.65 3.70
C SER A 30 -2.36 -4.52 4.25
N PHE A 31 -3.69 -4.65 4.13
CA PHE A 31 -4.64 -3.70 4.74
C PHE A 31 -4.85 -3.95 6.22
N THR A 32 -4.77 -5.21 6.67
CA THR A 32 -4.93 -5.56 8.10
C THR A 32 -3.82 -4.94 8.96
N ALA A 33 -2.62 -4.75 8.40
CA ALA A 33 -1.51 -4.10 9.10
C ALA A 33 -1.85 -2.70 9.63
N LEU A 34 -2.72 -1.94 8.95
CA LEU A 34 -3.19 -0.62 9.40
C LEU A 34 -3.84 -0.67 10.80
N ARG A 35 -4.47 -1.79 11.15
CA ARG A 35 -5.16 -1.97 12.44
C ARG A 35 -4.28 -2.61 13.52
N GLY A 36 -3.09 -3.11 13.17
CA GLY A 36 -2.19 -3.80 14.11
C GLY A 36 -1.55 -2.85 15.12
N ASN A 37 -0.94 -1.77 14.62
CA ASN A 37 -0.26 -0.75 15.43
C ASN A 37 -0.50 0.67 14.87
N PRO A 38 -1.76 1.14 14.85
CA PRO A 38 -2.13 2.37 14.16
C PRO A 38 -1.44 3.61 14.75
N LYS A 39 -1.21 3.65 16.07
CA LYS A 39 -0.57 4.80 16.73
C LYS A 39 0.85 5.05 16.21
N VAL A 40 1.63 3.97 16.04
CA VAL A 40 3.00 4.09 15.53
C VAL A 40 2.98 4.24 14.02
N LEU A 41 2.24 3.41 13.29
CA LEU A 41 2.24 3.41 11.82
C LEU A 41 1.60 4.68 11.23
N LEU A 42 0.33 4.94 11.56
CA LEU A 42 -0.39 6.10 11.03
C LEU A 42 0.16 7.39 11.63
N GLY A 43 0.41 7.41 12.94
CA GLY A 43 0.96 8.61 13.61
C GLY A 43 2.30 9.04 13.03
N PHE A 44 3.22 8.10 12.80
CA PHE A 44 4.51 8.40 12.18
C PHE A 44 4.36 8.77 10.69
N ALA A 45 3.65 7.95 9.90
CA ALA A 45 3.53 8.18 8.46
C ALA A 45 2.82 9.52 8.18
N VAL A 46 1.67 9.76 8.79
CA VAL A 46 0.91 11.00 8.63
C VAL A 46 1.70 12.18 9.20
N GLY A 47 2.28 12.06 10.40
CA GLY A 47 3.04 13.16 11.01
C GLY A 47 4.24 13.59 10.18
N VAL A 48 5.05 12.64 9.71
CA VAL A 48 6.22 12.90 8.89
C VAL A 48 5.84 13.42 7.51
N GLN A 49 4.84 12.82 6.84
CA GLN A 49 4.40 13.28 5.52
C GLN A 49 3.68 14.63 5.59
N ALA A 50 2.91 14.91 6.64
CA ALA A 50 2.26 16.21 6.84
C ALA A 50 3.29 17.29 7.09
N ALA A 51 4.26 17.07 7.98
CA ALA A 51 5.35 18.01 8.22
C ALA A 51 6.13 18.29 6.93
N ALA A 52 6.50 17.24 6.19
CA ALA A 52 7.21 17.38 4.92
C ALA A 52 6.36 18.15 3.88
N SER A 53 5.08 17.84 3.77
CA SER A 53 4.17 18.48 2.80
C SER A 53 3.90 19.95 3.15
N LEU A 54 3.81 20.29 4.43
CA LEU A 54 3.71 21.69 4.88
C LEU A 54 4.98 22.48 4.55
N ILE A 55 6.15 21.89 4.77
CA ILE A 55 7.43 22.48 4.36
C ILE A 55 7.46 22.66 2.83
N GLY A 56 7.06 21.63 2.08
CA GLY A 56 7.00 21.68 0.62
C GLY A 56 6.05 22.78 0.12
N LEU A 57 4.86 22.90 0.73
CA LEU A 57 3.91 23.95 0.41
C LEU A 57 4.47 25.34 0.73
N ALA A 58 5.16 25.51 1.86
CA ALA A 58 5.80 26.77 2.23
C ALA A 58 6.94 27.13 1.26
N VAL A 59 7.74 26.16 0.82
CA VAL A 59 8.81 26.38 -0.16
C VAL A 59 8.24 26.78 -1.51
N ILE A 60 7.27 26.02 -2.04
CA ILE A 60 6.64 26.31 -3.34
C ILE A 60 5.90 27.64 -3.28
N GLY A 61 5.06 27.85 -2.27
CA GLY A 61 4.29 29.07 -2.08
C GLY A 61 5.16 30.30 -1.84
N GLY A 62 6.25 30.16 -1.07
CA GLY A 62 7.21 31.23 -0.83
C GLY A 62 7.96 31.63 -2.09
N VAL A 63 8.45 30.66 -2.87
CA VAL A 63 9.09 30.96 -4.17
C VAL A 63 8.09 31.60 -5.13
N ALA A 64 6.89 31.04 -5.25
CA ALA A 64 5.85 31.60 -6.10
C ALA A 64 5.52 33.05 -5.70
N ALA A 65 5.36 33.34 -4.41
CA ALA A 65 5.12 34.70 -3.93
C ALA A 65 6.27 35.65 -4.28
N LEU A 66 7.53 35.21 -4.14
CA LEU A 66 8.70 36.02 -4.46
C LEU A 66 8.88 36.27 -5.96
N THR A 67 8.55 35.29 -6.81
CA THR A 67 8.70 35.42 -8.27
C THR A 67 7.52 36.16 -8.88
N PHE A 68 6.29 35.76 -8.55
CA PHE A 68 5.08 36.39 -9.10
C PHE A 68 4.80 37.78 -8.51
N GLY A 69 5.26 38.07 -7.29
CA GLY A 69 5.16 39.43 -6.73
C GLY A 69 5.96 40.49 -7.52
N ARG A 70 6.86 40.07 -8.43
CA ARG A 70 7.55 41.00 -9.35
C ARG A 70 6.62 41.53 -10.45
N LEU A 71 5.52 40.82 -10.76
CA LEU A 71 4.56 41.27 -11.76
C LEU A 71 3.87 42.57 -11.36
N ASP A 72 3.75 42.85 -10.06
CA ASP A 72 3.18 44.10 -9.54
C ASP A 72 4.04 45.34 -9.87
N THR A 73 5.29 45.14 -10.31
CA THR A 73 6.24 46.23 -10.63
C THR A 73 6.25 46.62 -12.11
N VAL A 74 5.51 45.90 -12.97
CA VAL A 74 5.50 46.08 -14.43
C VAL A 74 4.07 46.18 -14.97
N ALA A 75 3.90 46.84 -16.11
CA ALA A 75 2.58 46.97 -16.74
C ALA A 75 2.13 45.63 -17.35
N PRO A 76 0.86 45.19 -17.16
CA PRO A 76 0.37 43.89 -17.67
C PRO A 76 0.48 43.68 -19.19
N SER A 77 0.57 44.76 -19.98
CA SER A 77 0.70 44.71 -21.44
C SER A 77 2.13 44.84 -21.94
N SER A 78 3.13 44.81 -21.05
CA SER A 78 4.55 44.96 -21.42
C SER A 78 5.19 43.62 -21.77
N GLU A 79 6.22 43.65 -22.63
CA GLU A 79 7.04 42.47 -22.92
C GLU A 79 7.75 41.94 -21.66
N ASP A 80 8.12 42.85 -20.74
CA ASP A 80 8.70 42.51 -19.44
C ASP A 80 7.74 41.70 -18.56
N PHE A 81 6.42 41.97 -18.62
CA PHE A 81 5.42 41.19 -17.90
C PHE A 81 5.38 39.74 -18.38
N GLU A 82 5.35 39.53 -19.70
CA GLU A 82 5.36 38.18 -20.30
C GLU A 82 6.65 37.43 -19.95
N ALA A 83 7.81 38.10 -20.03
CA ALA A 83 9.09 37.52 -19.67
C ALA A 83 9.15 37.12 -18.18
N ILE A 84 8.68 37.98 -17.28
CA ILE A 84 8.63 37.70 -15.83
C ILE A 84 7.63 36.59 -15.53
N PHE A 85 6.47 36.56 -16.18
CA PHE A 85 5.46 35.52 -15.99
C PHE A 85 5.99 34.15 -16.43
N ALA A 86 6.58 34.07 -17.63
CA ALA A 86 7.19 32.86 -18.15
C ALA A 86 8.35 32.39 -17.26
N GLY A 87 9.24 33.31 -16.85
CA GLY A 87 10.35 33.01 -15.95
C GLY A 87 9.90 32.52 -14.56
N SER A 88 8.89 33.18 -13.97
CA SER A 88 8.31 32.80 -12.68
C SER A 88 7.64 31.43 -12.74
N THR A 89 6.94 31.15 -13.84
CA THR A 89 6.34 29.83 -14.11
C THR A 89 7.40 28.76 -14.21
N ALA A 90 8.46 28.98 -14.99
CA ALA A 90 9.57 28.04 -15.13
C ALA A 90 10.27 27.76 -13.80
N ILE A 91 10.57 28.80 -13.00
CA ILE A 91 11.17 28.65 -11.67
C ILE A 91 10.23 27.85 -10.75
N THR A 92 8.93 28.16 -10.74
CA THR A 92 7.95 27.47 -9.90
C THR A 92 7.84 25.99 -10.28
N VAL A 93 7.88 25.66 -11.57
CA VAL A 93 7.90 24.27 -12.06
C VAL A 93 9.14 23.53 -11.57
N VAL A 94 10.33 24.13 -11.71
CA VAL A 94 11.58 23.54 -11.23
C VAL A 94 11.54 23.31 -9.71
N VAL A 95 11.11 24.31 -8.94
CA VAL A 95 10.99 24.18 -7.48
C VAL A 95 9.96 23.12 -7.09
N THR A 96 8.84 23.02 -7.81
CA THR A 96 7.83 21.98 -7.58
C THR A 96 8.40 20.59 -7.84
N ILE A 97 9.17 20.40 -8.92
CA ILE A 97 9.85 19.13 -9.22
C ILE A 97 10.83 18.78 -8.09
N LEU A 98 11.74 19.71 -7.74
CA LEU A 98 12.74 19.47 -6.69
C LEU A 98 12.09 19.17 -5.33
N THR A 99 11.03 19.90 -4.99
CA THR A 99 10.25 19.67 -3.76
C THR A 99 9.58 18.30 -3.79
N SER A 100 8.99 17.90 -4.92
CA SER A 100 8.38 16.58 -5.09
C SER A 100 9.39 15.44 -4.95
N LEU A 101 10.61 15.63 -5.46
CA LEU A 101 11.71 14.68 -5.27
C LEU A 101 12.13 14.58 -3.80
N ALA A 102 12.20 15.71 -3.08
CA ALA A 102 12.49 15.72 -1.65
C ALA A 102 11.38 15.03 -0.83
N LEU A 103 10.11 15.28 -1.14
CA LEU A 103 8.97 14.60 -0.51
C LEU A 103 8.99 13.08 -0.78
N SER A 104 9.38 12.68 -1.98
CA SER A 104 9.54 11.26 -2.34
C SER A 104 10.62 10.58 -1.48
N ALA A 105 11.73 11.27 -1.19
CA ALA A 105 12.76 10.76 -0.29
C ALA A 105 12.24 10.53 1.14
N VAL A 106 11.35 11.40 1.63
CA VAL A 106 10.70 11.23 2.94
C VAL A 106 9.82 9.98 2.96
N SER A 107 9.11 9.70 1.86
CA SER A 107 8.28 8.48 1.74
C SER A 107 9.10 7.18 1.88
N VAL A 108 10.34 7.16 1.40
CA VAL A 108 11.25 6.02 1.55
C VAL A 108 11.56 5.71 3.02
N ILE A 109 11.67 6.74 3.87
CA ILE A 109 11.88 6.56 5.32
C ILE A 109 10.65 5.93 5.95
N VAL A 110 9.47 6.42 5.60
CA VAL A 110 8.19 5.86 6.06
C VAL A 110 8.07 4.40 5.63
N GLN A 111 8.39 4.09 4.37
CA GLN A 111 8.44 2.72 3.86
C GLN A 111 9.39 1.83 4.69
N GLY A 112 10.58 2.32 5.04
CA GLY A 112 11.52 1.59 5.89
C GLY A 112 10.96 1.27 7.28
N VAL A 113 10.29 2.23 7.92
CA VAL A 113 9.64 2.03 9.24
C VAL A 113 8.49 1.03 9.14
N VAL A 114 7.69 1.09 8.07
CA VAL A 114 6.61 0.12 7.84
C VAL A 114 7.17 -1.29 7.66
N VAL A 115 8.24 -1.45 6.88
CA VAL A 115 8.92 -2.75 6.71
C VAL A 115 9.40 -3.31 8.05
N ALA A 116 10.02 -2.47 8.90
CA ALA A 116 10.48 -2.87 10.23
C ALA A 116 9.31 -3.23 11.16
N GLU A 117 8.17 -2.56 11.06
CA GLU A 117 6.98 -2.92 11.83
C GLU A 117 6.38 -4.24 11.36
N VAL A 118 6.33 -4.47 10.04
CA VAL A 118 5.82 -5.73 9.49
C VAL A 118 6.66 -6.91 9.97
N SER A 119 7.98 -6.78 10.04
CA SER A 119 8.84 -7.86 10.52
C SER A 119 8.57 -8.22 11.99
N ARG A 120 8.27 -7.23 12.84
CA ARG A 120 7.84 -7.43 14.23
C ARG A 120 6.44 -8.02 14.31
N ALA A 121 5.52 -7.49 13.51
CA ALA A 121 4.13 -7.95 13.48
C ALA A 121 4.00 -9.40 13.00
N VAL A 122 4.87 -9.87 12.08
CA VAL A 122 4.90 -11.27 11.62
C VAL A 122 5.17 -12.24 12.77
N VAL A 123 6.01 -11.88 13.74
CA VAL A 123 6.31 -12.70 14.94
C VAL A 123 5.43 -12.36 16.16
N GLY A 124 4.33 -11.63 15.93
CA GLY A 124 3.36 -11.25 16.96
C GLY A 124 3.86 -10.19 17.94
N GLU A 125 4.94 -9.49 17.62
CA GLU A 125 5.48 -8.39 18.43
C GLU A 125 4.82 -7.06 18.06
N ARG A 126 4.59 -6.22 19.07
CA ARG A 126 4.26 -4.81 18.89
C ARG A 126 5.49 -3.99 19.24
N ALA A 127 6.05 -3.29 18.26
CA ALA A 127 7.21 -2.46 18.49
C ALA A 127 6.82 -0.98 18.74
N THR A 128 7.62 -0.33 19.56
CA THR A 128 7.57 1.12 19.72
C THR A 128 8.32 1.81 18.58
N LEU A 129 8.00 3.07 18.30
CA LEU A 129 8.70 3.85 17.25
C LEU A 129 10.22 3.85 17.46
N ARG A 130 10.69 3.92 18.72
CA ARG A 130 12.11 3.89 19.06
C ARG A 130 12.78 2.57 18.62
N GLN A 131 12.10 1.44 18.83
CA GLN A 131 12.60 0.12 18.42
C GLN A 131 12.63 -0.01 16.89
N LEU A 132 11.60 0.48 16.20
CA LEU A 132 11.57 0.49 14.74
C LEU A 132 12.66 1.38 14.16
N TRP A 133 12.84 2.57 14.72
CA TRP A 133 13.86 3.51 14.29
C TRP A 133 15.28 2.97 14.48
N ALA A 134 15.52 2.18 15.53
CA ALA A 134 16.81 1.52 15.73
C ALA A 134 17.16 0.54 14.59
N VAL A 135 16.17 -0.10 13.98
CA VAL A 135 16.34 -0.97 12.80
C VAL A 135 16.54 -0.15 11.53
N VAL A 136 15.79 0.95 11.36
CA VAL A 136 15.79 1.75 10.13
C VAL A 136 16.98 2.71 10.03
N ARG A 137 17.42 3.30 11.14
CA ARG A 137 18.53 4.27 11.19
C ARG A 137 19.80 3.78 10.47
N PRO A 138 20.33 2.56 10.69
CA PRO A 138 21.50 2.08 9.97
C PRO A 138 21.23 1.81 8.48
N ALA A 139 19.98 1.56 8.10
CA ALA A 139 19.56 1.36 6.72
C ALA A 139 19.30 2.68 5.98
N PHE A 140 19.22 3.82 6.66
CA PHE A 140 18.86 5.13 6.08
C PHE A 140 19.68 5.46 4.84
N TRP A 141 21.02 5.44 4.93
CA TRP A 141 21.88 5.78 3.79
C TRP A 141 21.82 4.74 2.65
N ARG A 142 21.49 3.49 2.98
CA ARG A 142 21.34 2.42 1.99
C ARG A 142 20.02 2.57 1.23
N LEU A 143 18.95 2.97 1.92
CA LEU A 143 17.68 3.34 1.34
C LEU A 143 17.79 4.63 0.50
N ALA A 144 18.54 5.62 0.99
CA ALA A 144 18.85 6.83 0.22
C ALA A 144 19.65 6.52 -1.04
N GLY A 145 20.65 5.64 -0.96
CA GLY A 145 21.39 5.16 -2.12
C GLY A 145 20.50 4.41 -3.12
N TRP A 146 19.58 3.57 -2.62
CA TRP A 146 18.57 2.92 -3.46
C TRP A 146 17.62 3.92 -4.13
N PHE A 147 17.16 4.94 -3.40
CA PHE A 147 16.35 6.01 -3.94
C PHE A 147 17.10 6.81 -5.01
N ALA A 148 18.37 7.14 -4.77
CA ALA A 148 19.23 7.82 -5.75
C ALA A 148 19.41 6.99 -7.04
N LEU A 149 19.53 5.66 -6.93
CA LEU A 149 19.57 4.78 -8.10
C LEU A 149 18.25 4.79 -8.88
N GLN A 150 17.10 4.83 -8.19
CA GLN A 150 15.80 4.98 -8.84
C GLN A 150 15.67 6.34 -9.54
N LEU A 151 16.14 7.42 -8.92
CA LEU A 151 16.16 8.75 -9.53
C LEU A 151 17.05 8.78 -10.76
N LEU A 152 18.25 8.19 -10.69
CA LEU A 152 19.16 8.11 -11.82
C LEU A 152 18.54 7.31 -12.98
N ALA A 153 17.94 6.16 -12.68
CA ALA A 153 17.25 5.36 -13.69
C ALA A 153 16.07 6.13 -14.31
N GLY A 154 15.27 6.80 -13.49
CA GLY A 154 14.17 7.65 -13.95
C GLY A 154 14.64 8.82 -14.80
N ALA A 155 15.74 9.47 -14.44
CA ALA A 155 16.34 10.57 -15.20
C ALA A 155 16.87 10.10 -16.56
N VAL A 156 17.54 8.93 -16.62
CA VAL A 156 18.00 8.33 -17.88
C VAL A 156 16.81 8.00 -18.77
N ILE A 157 15.75 7.39 -18.22
CA ILE A 157 14.53 7.08 -18.97
C ILE A 157 13.88 8.37 -19.49
N ALA A 158 13.76 9.39 -18.65
CA ALA A 158 13.20 10.68 -19.03
C ALA A 158 14.02 11.33 -20.15
N LEU A 159 15.36 11.27 -20.09
CA LEU A 159 16.26 11.77 -21.12
C LEU A 159 16.06 11.02 -22.45
N VAL A 160 16.00 9.68 -22.41
CA VAL A 160 15.80 8.84 -23.60
C VAL A 160 14.49 9.19 -24.33
N VAL A 161 13.44 9.56 -23.59
CA VAL A 161 12.16 9.99 -24.17
C VAL A 161 12.19 11.47 -24.60
N ALA A 162 12.76 12.35 -23.78
CA ALA A 162 12.74 13.79 -24.01
C ALA A 162 13.64 14.23 -25.16
N VAL A 163 14.82 13.62 -25.32
CA VAL A 163 15.79 13.98 -26.37
C VAL A 163 15.19 13.91 -27.78
N PRO A 164 14.57 12.79 -28.23
CA PRO A 164 13.98 12.73 -29.56
C PRO A 164 12.77 13.69 -29.72
N MET A 165 12.00 13.92 -28.65
CA MET A 165 10.92 14.92 -28.68
C MET A 165 11.44 16.34 -28.90
N VAL A 166 12.42 16.76 -28.11
CA VAL A 166 12.99 18.11 -28.16
C VAL A 166 13.77 18.31 -29.47
N ALA A 167 14.60 17.35 -29.86
CA ALA A 167 15.35 17.41 -31.10
C ALA A 167 14.41 17.45 -32.31
N GLY A 168 13.39 16.58 -32.34
CA GLY A 168 12.40 16.56 -33.41
C GLY A 168 11.62 17.86 -33.53
N ALA A 169 11.22 18.46 -32.39
CA ALA A 169 10.58 19.78 -32.39
C ALA A 169 11.51 20.89 -32.88
N ALA A 170 12.77 20.89 -32.43
CA ALA A 170 13.76 21.91 -32.81
C ALA A 170 14.17 21.85 -34.29
N THR A 171 14.11 20.67 -34.91
CA THR A 171 14.46 20.48 -36.32
C THR A 171 13.24 20.33 -37.24
N GLU A 172 12.02 20.51 -36.71
CA GLU A 172 10.74 20.26 -37.42
C GLU A 172 10.64 18.86 -38.05
N GLN A 173 11.35 17.88 -37.46
CA GLN A 173 11.39 16.50 -37.93
C GLN A 173 10.34 15.66 -37.20
N TRP A 174 9.15 15.59 -37.79
CA TRP A 174 8.05 14.78 -37.30
C TRP A 174 8.46 13.33 -37.01
N GLY A 175 9.35 12.74 -37.82
CA GLY A 175 9.85 11.37 -37.62
C GLY A 175 10.53 11.16 -36.25
N LEU A 176 11.31 12.12 -35.76
CA LEU A 176 11.95 12.07 -34.44
C LEU A 176 10.92 12.21 -33.31
N MET A 177 9.92 13.07 -33.49
CA MET A 177 8.84 13.22 -32.51
C MET A 177 7.97 11.94 -32.43
N MET A 178 7.71 11.31 -33.58
CA MET A 178 6.96 10.05 -33.64
C MET A 178 7.69 8.88 -32.97
N LEU A 179 9.02 8.92 -32.86
CA LEU A 179 9.80 7.92 -32.10
C LEU A 179 9.49 7.95 -30.58
N ALA A 180 9.03 9.08 -30.04
CA ALA A 180 8.66 9.19 -28.64
C ALA A 180 7.45 8.30 -28.29
N ILE A 181 6.53 8.09 -29.24
CA ILE A 181 5.32 7.29 -29.01
C ILE A 181 5.64 5.83 -28.66
N PRO A 182 6.40 5.05 -29.46
CA PRO A 182 6.76 3.68 -29.09
C PRO A 182 7.65 3.64 -27.84
N LEU A 183 8.50 4.65 -27.59
CA LEU A 183 9.28 4.75 -26.35
C LEU A 183 8.37 4.89 -25.13
N LEU A 184 7.36 5.77 -25.19
CA LEU A 184 6.36 5.96 -24.15
C LEU A 184 5.53 4.68 -23.93
N LEU A 185 5.12 4.01 -25.00
CA LEU A 185 4.40 2.73 -24.90
C LEU A 185 5.26 1.63 -24.26
N ALA A 186 6.58 1.62 -24.52
CA ALA A 186 7.52 0.69 -23.91
C ALA A 186 7.77 0.97 -22.42
N LEU A 187 7.43 2.16 -21.89
CA LEU A 187 7.61 2.47 -20.47
C LEU A 187 6.74 1.60 -19.57
N PHE A 188 5.51 1.30 -19.98
CA PHE A 188 4.61 0.49 -19.16
C PHE A 188 5.12 -0.95 -18.94
N PRO A 189 5.47 -1.75 -19.98
CA PRO A 189 6.03 -3.08 -19.77
C PRO A 189 7.39 -3.03 -19.06
N LEU A 190 8.22 -2.00 -19.33
CA LEU A 190 9.48 -1.81 -18.63
C LEU A 190 9.25 -1.57 -17.12
N TRP A 191 8.32 -0.69 -16.77
CA TRP A 191 7.92 -0.41 -15.40
C TRP A 191 7.33 -1.64 -14.72
N ALA A 192 6.43 -2.37 -15.40
CA ALA A 192 5.84 -3.60 -14.86
C ALA A 192 6.90 -4.66 -14.58
N TRP A 193 7.83 -4.85 -15.51
CA TRP A 193 8.91 -5.82 -15.37
C TRP A 193 9.91 -5.42 -14.29
N LEU A 194 10.48 -4.23 -14.41
CA LEU A 194 11.51 -3.72 -13.51
C LEU A 194 10.95 -3.46 -12.10
N GLY A 195 9.77 -2.86 -12.02
CA GLY A 195 9.05 -2.63 -10.76
C GLY A 195 8.83 -3.92 -10.00
N THR A 196 8.35 -4.98 -10.66
CA THR A 196 8.17 -6.30 -10.02
C THR A 196 9.49 -6.88 -9.54
N LYS A 197 10.55 -6.77 -10.34
CA LYS A 197 11.88 -7.29 -10.01
C LYS A 197 12.55 -6.55 -8.86
N LEU A 198 12.23 -5.28 -8.67
CA LEU A 198 12.82 -4.41 -7.65
C LEU A 198 11.88 -4.18 -6.44
N TYR A 199 10.66 -4.72 -6.48
CA TYR A 199 9.65 -4.52 -5.45
C TYR A 199 10.10 -4.93 -4.03
N LEU A 200 11.00 -5.92 -3.93
CA LEU A 200 11.45 -6.47 -2.65
C LEU A 200 12.74 -5.81 -2.12
N VAL A 201 13.33 -4.87 -2.87
CA VAL A 201 14.60 -4.23 -2.52
C VAL A 201 14.54 -3.48 -1.18
N PRO A 202 13.52 -2.64 -0.90
CA PRO A 202 13.45 -1.94 0.39
C PRO A 202 13.37 -2.92 1.57
N SER A 203 12.63 -4.01 1.42
CA SER A 203 12.51 -5.08 2.42
C SER A 203 13.85 -5.78 2.67
N ALA A 204 14.59 -6.09 1.61
CA ALA A 204 15.92 -6.70 1.74
C ALA A 204 16.91 -5.76 2.43
N ILE A 205 16.94 -4.47 2.07
CA ILE A 205 17.86 -3.48 2.66
C ILE A 205 17.62 -3.32 4.16
N VAL A 206 16.35 -3.21 4.57
CA VAL A 206 15.99 -2.97 5.97
C VAL A 206 16.15 -4.24 6.81
N LEU A 207 15.68 -5.39 6.31
CA LEU A 207 15.61 -6.63 7.11
C LEU A 207 16.89 -7.46 7.07
N GLU A 208 17.67 -7.40 6.00
CA GLU A 208 18.97 -8.11 5.92
C GLU A 208 20.16 -7.20 6.22
N ALA A 209 19.91 -5.91 6.46
CA ALA A 209 20.94 -4.90 6.66
C ALA A 209 22.00 -4.91 5.53
N VAL A 210 21.56 -5.09 4.27
CA VAL A 210 22.44 -5.11 3.08
C VAL A 210 22.44 -3.79 2.33
N GLY A 211 23.51 -3.52 1.58
CA GLY A 211 23.61 -2.37 0.69
C GLY A 211 22.67 -2.46 -0.53
N PRO A 212 22.46 -1.34 -1.26
CA PRO A 212 21.46 -1.26 -2.34
C PRO A 212 21.72 -2.25 -3.47
N ILE A 213 22.97 -2.42 -3.91
CA ILE A 213 23.33 -3.35 -5.00
C ILE A 213 23.06 -4.81 -4.60
N THR A 214 23.43 -5.18 -3.36
CA THR A 214 23.14 -6.51 -2.82
C THR A 214 21.63 -6.73 -2.70
N GLY A 215 20.88 -5.71 -2.23
CA GLY A 215 19.42 -5.72 -2.18
C GLY A 215 18.77 -5.96 -3.55
N ILE A 216 19.27 -5.32 -4.61
CA ILE A 216 18.82 -5.55 -6.00
C ILE A 216 19.04 -7.01 -6.41
N ARG A 217 20.25 -7.54 -6.20
CA ARG A 217 20.57 -8.94 -6.52
C ARG A 217 19.65 -9.91 -5.76
N ARG A 218 19.44 -9.67 -4.46
CA ARG A 218 18.52 -10.45 -3.61
C ARG A 218 17.09 -10.39 -4.13
N SER A 219 16.56 -9.21 -4.44
CA SER A 219 15.22 -9.06 -5.02
C SER A 219 15.08 -9.82 -6.34
N TRP A 220 16.13 -9.83 -7.17
CA TRP A 220 16.14 -10.58 -8.43
C TRP A 220 16.08 -12.09 -8.25
N VAL A 221 16.88 -12.61 -7.30
CA VAL A 221 16.84 -14.02 -6.90
C VAL A 221 15.47 -14.34 -6.31
N LEU A 222 14.94 -13.47 -5.45
CA LEU A 222 13.68 -13.68 -4.74
C LEU A 222 12.45 -13.66 -5.65
N THR A 223 12.50 -12.94 -6.77
CA THR A 223 11.39 -12.87 -7.73
C THR A 223 11.48 -13.90 -8.88
N ARG A 224 12.57 -14.67 -8.98
CA ARG A 224 12.79 -15.67 -10.05
C ARG A 224 11.79 -16.83 -10.00
N GLY A 225 10.91 -16.97 -10.99
CA GLY A 225 9.86 -17.99 -10.99
C GLY A 225 8.60 -17.61 -10.20
N ARG A 226 8.53 -16.37 -9.69
CA ARG A 226 7.37 -15.83 -8.97
C ARG A 226 7.00 -14.42 -9.41
N PHE A 227 7.23 -14.14 -10.69
CA PHE A 227 6.95 -12.84 -11.28
C PHE A 227 5.46 -12.49 -11.15
N TRP A 228 4.57 -13.35 -11.62
CA TRP A 228 3.13 -13.07 -11.69
C TRP A 228 2.45 -12.81 -10.33
N PRO A 229 2.67 -13.61 -9.27
CA PRO A 229 2.09 -13.29 -7.97
C PRO A 229 2.58 -11.95 -7.42
N THR A 230 3.87 -11.65 -7.59
CA THR A 230 4.47 -10.39 -7.12
C THR A 230 3.94 -9.20 -7.91
N PHE A 231 3.91 -9.31 -9.23
CA PHE A 231 3.34 -8.32 -10.13
C PHE A 231 1.86 -8.07 -9.81
N GLY A 232 1.07 -9.13 -9.65
CA GLY A 232 -0.35 -9.05 -9.34
C GLY A 232 -0.61 -8.30 -8.03
N VAL A 233 0.14 -8.61 -6.96
CA VAL A 233 -0.02 -7.91 -5.67
C VAL A 233 0.40 -6.46 -5.80
N MET A 234 1.55 -6.20 -6.45
CA MET A 234 2.06 -4.86 -6.68
C MET A 234 1.05 -4.01 -7.45
N ILE A 235 0.56 -4.47 -8.61
CA ILE A 235 -0.35 -3.70 -9.45
C ILE A 235 -1.71 -3.53 -8.78
N LEU A 236 -2.24 -4.55 -8.11
CA LEU A 236 -3.55 -4.46 -7.47
C LEU A 236 -3.52 -3.50 -6.26
N ILE A 237 -2.46 -3.53 -5.45
CA ILE A 237 -2.31 -2.56 -4.36
C ILE A 237 -2.18 -1.15 -4.93
N ASN A 238 -1.32 -0.94 -5.94
CA ASN A 238 -1.17 0.38 -6.55
C ASN A 238 -2.48 0.87 -7.19
N LEU A 239 -3.25 -0.01 -7.83
CA LEU A 239 -4.56 0.32 -8.39
C LEU A 239 -5.55 0.72 -7.29
N LEU A 240 -5.65 -0.05 -6.19
CA LEU A 240 -6.54 0.27 -5.08
C LEU A 240 -6.18 1.61 -4.41
N VAL A 241 -4.89 1.86 -4.21
CA VAL A 241 -4.39 3.13 -3.65
C VAL A 241 -4.63 4.29 -4.62
N GLY A 242 -4.43 4.07 -5.93
CA GLY A 242 -4.69 5.06 -6.97
C GLY A 242 -6.18 5.42 -7.09
N VAL A 243 -7.05 4.42 -7.03
CA VAL A 243 -8.51 4.63 -6.98
C VAL A 243 -8.90 5.38 -5.72
N ALA A 244 -8.40 5.00 -4.53
CA ALA A 244 -8.67 5.73 -3.29
C ALA A 244 -8.19 7.20 -3.37
N SER A 245 -7.00 7.42 -3.95
CA SER A 245 -6.45 8.76 -4.19
C SER A 245 -7.31 9.56 -5.16
N SER A 246 -7.86 8.93 -6.20
CA SER A 246 -8.73 9.59 -7.18
C SER A 246 -10.10 9.93 -6.61
N VAL A 247 -10.67 9.03 -5.78
CA VAL A 247 -11.95 9.25 -5.10
C VAL A 247 -11.89 10.46 -4.17
N VAL A 248 -10.77 10.68 -3.50
CA VAL A 248 -10.57 11.86 -2.64
C VAL A 248 -10.11 13.08 -3.45
N GLY A 249 -9.21 12.89 -4.41
CA GLY A 249 -8.62 13.99 -5.18
C GLY A 249 -9.58 14.62 -6.19
N PHE A 250 -10.43 13.84 -6.84
CA PHE A 250 -11.30 14.34 -7.92
C PHE A 250 -12.33 15.39 -7.41
N PRO A 251 -13.06 15.16 -6.30
CA PRO A 251 -13.93 16.20 -5.73
C PRO A 251 -13.15 17.45 -5.30
N LEU A 252 -11.95 17.29 -4.73
CA LEU A 252 -11.10 18.42 -4.32
C LEU A 252 -10.64 19.24 -5.52
N GLN A 253 -10.31 18.58 -6.63
CA GLN A 253 -9.93 19.25 -7.87
C GLN A 253 -11.10 20.03 -8.46
N ILE A 254 -12.31 19.45 -8.47
CA ILE A 254 -13.53 20.15 -8.88
C ILE A 254 -13.77 21.37 -7.99
N ALA A 255 -13.77 21.20 -6.67
CA ALA A 255 -13.97 22.30 -5.72
C ALA A 255 -12.93 23.42 -5.89
N SER A 256 -11.66 23.04 -6.11
CA SER A 256 -10.57 24.00 -6.36
C SER A 256 -10.73 24.74 -7.69
N SER A 257 -11.27 24.09 -8.72
CA SER A 257 -11.51 24.73 -10.02
C SER A 257 -12.61 25.81 -9.99
N PHE A 258 -13.61 25.65 -9.11
CA PHE A 258 -14.66 26.64 -8.89
C PHE A 258 -14.26 27.74 -7.90
N LEU A 259 -13.16 27.56 -7.17
CA LEU A 259 -12.73 28.47 -6.13
C LEU A 259 -12.52 29.91 -6.64
N PRO A 260 -11.88 30.17 -7.81
CA PRO A 260 -11.76 31.51 -8.34
C PRO A 260 -13.12 32.17 -8.63
N ALA A 261 -14.11 31.40 -9.10
CA ALA A 261 -15.46 31.90 -9.40
C ALA A 261 -16.29 32.20 -8.14
N ILE A 262 -16.11 31.42 -7.07
CA ILE A 262 -16.80 31.60 -5.79
C ILE A 262 -16.19 32.76 -4.98
N VAL A 263 -14.88 32.96 -5.13
CA VAL A 263 -14.10 33.92 -4.35
C VAL A 263 -13.99 35.29 -5.03
N MET A 264 -14.05 35.34 -6.37
CA MET A 264 -14.22 36.58 -7.14
C MET A 264 -15.48 36.54 -8.03
N PRO A 265 -16.69 36.43 -7.45
CA PRO A 265 -17.92 36.57 -8.23
C PRO A 265 -17.95 37.96 -8.86
N PHE A 266 -17.88 38.01 -10.19
CA PHE A 266 -18.02 39.21 -11.03
C PHE A 266 -16.92 40.27 -10.92
N GLY A 267 -15.64 39.88 -10.80
CA GLY A 267 -14.54 40.83 -10.88
C GLY A 267 -14.48 41.81 -9.70
N ALA A 268 -14.95 41.36 -8.52
CA ALA A 268 -14.83 42.08 -7.26
C ALA A 268 -13.40 42.64 -7.13
N SER A 269 -13.35 43.96 -7.05
CA SER A 269 -12.21 44.83 -7.31
C SER A 269 -10.89 44.37 -6.68
N ALA A 270 -9.81 44.58 -7.42
CA ALA A 270 -8.40 44.55 -7.00
C ALA A 270 -8.06 45.46 -5.79
N ALA A 271 -9.05 46.01 -5.08
CA ALA A 271 -8.91 46.91 -3.95
C ALA A 271 -8.63 46.18 -2.62
N ASP A 272 -9.07 44.92 -2.45
CA ASP A 272 -8.73 44.13 -1.25
C ASP A 272 -8.75 42.60 -1.52
N PRO A 273 -7.69 42.02 -2.11
CA PRO A 273 -7.60 40.59 -2.42
C PRO A 273 -7.39 39.70 -1.17
N GLY A 274 -7.23 40.28 0.02
CA GLY A 274 -6.89 39.56 1.26
C GLY A 274 -7.85 38.43 1.63
N PRO A 275 -9.18 38.65 1.70
CA PRO A 275 -10.15 37.60 2.03
C PRO A 275 -10.19 36.48 0.99
N ALA A 276 -9.99 36.84 -0.29
CA ALA A 276 -9.99 35.91 -1.40
C ALA A 276 -8.78 34.95 -1.36
N ILE A 277 -7.60 35.51 -1.14
CA ILE A 277 -6.37 34.75 -0.95
C ILE A 277 -6.47 33.88 0.31
N GLY A 278 -7.06 34.39 1.39
CA GLY A 278 -7.28 33.63 2.63
C GLY A 278 -8.13 32.38 2.42
N ILE A 279 -9.25 32.48 1.68
CA ILE A 279 -10.10 31.33 1.33
C ILE A 279 -9.35 30.36 0.41
N ALA A 280 -8.62 30.87 -0.58
CA ALA A 280 -7.82 30.05 -1.51
C ALA A 280 -6.77 29.21 -0.78
N VAL A 281 -6.03 29.84 0.14
CA VAL A 281 -5.05 29.18 0.99
C VAL A 281 -5.71 28.17 1.92
N ALA A 282 -6.84 28.51 2.54
CA ALA A 282 -7.55 27.58 3.43
C ALA A 282 -7.99 26.31 2.69
N VAL A 283 -8.59 26.44 1.50
CA VAL A 283 -8.99 25.28 0.67
C VAL A 283 -7.78 24.47 0.21
N ALA A 284 -6.69 25.13 -0.19
CA ALA A 284 -5.45 24.45 -0.59
C ALA A 284 -4.86 23.65 0.57
N VAL A 285 -4.81 24.22 1.78
CA VAL A 285 -4.29 23.55 2.98
C VAL A 285 -5.17 22.37 3.38
N VAL A 286 -6.50 22.51 3.37
CA VAL A 286 -7.43 21.40 3.67
C VAL A 286 -7.29 20.29 2.63
N SER A 287 -7.22 20.64 1.35
CA SER A 287 -7.06 19.68 0.26
C SER A 287 -5.72 18.93 0.37
N ALA A 288 -4.63 19.66 0.67
CA ALA A 288 -3.32 19.07 0.90
C ALA A 288 -3.32 18.13 2.11
N ALA A 289 -3.97 18.51 3.22
CA ALA A 289 -4.07 17.67 4.42
C ALA A 289 -4.80 16.35 4.14
N LEU A 290 -5.93 16.41 3.40
CA LEU A 290 -6.66 15.21 2.98
C LEU A 290 -5.81 14.33 2.05
N GLN A 291 -5.12 14.94 1.08
CA GLN A 291 -4.26 14.20 0.15
C GLN A 291 -3.08 13.53 0.88
N VAL A 292 -2.47 14.19 1.86
CA VAL A 292 -1.42 13.63 2.70
C VAL A 292 -1.92 12.41 3.47
N LEU A 293 -3.13 12.48 4.04
CA LEU A 293 -3.70 11.35 4.77
C LEU A 293 -3.85 10.13 3.86
N VAL A 294 -4.39 10.31 2.65
CA VAL A 294 -4.55 9.23 1.68
C VAL A 294 -3.20 8.68 1.23
N SER A 295 -2.24 9.55 0.94
CA SER A 295 -0.88 9.17 0.54
C SER A 295 -0.14 8.40 1.63
N ALA A 296 -0.30 8.79 2.89
CA ALA A 296 0.30 8.10 4.03
C ALA A 296 -0.26 6.68 4.19
N ILE A 297 -1.58 6.53 4.11
CA ILE A 297 -2.24 5.21 4.13
C ILE A 297 -1.77 4.37 2.95
N GLY A 298 -1.74 4.94 1.75
CA GLY A 298 -1.26 4.27 0.55
C GLY A 298 0.18 3.77 0.68
N THR A 299 1.07 4.62 1.21
CA THR A 299 2.47 4.29 1.47
C THR A 299 2.59 3.09 2.42
N ILE A 300 1.80 3.07 3.50
CA ILE A 300 1.79 1.95 4.45
C ILE A 300 1.33 0.66 3.77
N VAL A 301 0.26 0.70 2.99
CA VAL A 301 -0.28 -0.50 2.32
C VAL A 301 0.70 -1.03 1.28
N VAL A 302 1.29 -0.15 0.45
CA VAL A 302 2.30 -0.52 -0.57
C VAL A 302 3.54 -1.12 0.08
N ALA A 303 4.06 -0.47 1.13
CA ALA A 303 5.25 -0.94 1.86
C ALA A 303 4.98 -2.28 2.56
N THR A 304 3.78 -2.45 3.14
CA THR A 304 3.38 -3.71 3.76
C THR A 304 3.25 -4.82 2.72
N GLY A 305 2.62 -4.55 1.57
CA GLY A 305 2.55 -5.52 0.47
C GLY A 305 3.92 -6.00 0.01
N GLY A 306 4.88 -5.08 -0.13
CA GLY A 306 6.26 -5.40 -0.48
C GLY A 306 6.98 -6.20 0.61
N ALA A 307 6.77 -5.86 1.88
CA ALA A 307 7.31 -6.60 3.01
C ALA A 307 6.74 -8.03 3.06
N LEU A 308 5.43 -8.21 2.95
CA LEU A 308 4.78 -9.53 2.98
C LEU A 308 5.21 -10.39 1.78
N MET A 309 5.23 -9.83 0.57
CA MET A 309 5.74 -10.58 -0.59
C MET A 309 7.19 -11.00 -0.43
N TYR A 310 8.00 -10.18 0.23
CA TYR A 310 9.38 -10.52 0.58
C TYR A 310 9.45 -11.65 1.63
N VAL A 311 8.66 -11.58 2.71
CA VAL A 311 8.56 -12.64 3.73
C VAL A 311 8.18 -13.97 3.08
N ASP A 312 7.12 -14.00 2.27
CA ASP A 312 6.68 -15.23 1.60
C ASP A 312 7.71 -15.72 0.57
N ALA A 313 8.42 -14.85 -0.13
CA ALA A 313 9.53 -15.26 -1.01
C ALA A 313 10.68 -15.95 -0.23
N ARG A 314 11.04 -15.43 0.95
CA ARG A 314 12.06 -16.04 1.81
C ARG A 314 11.55 -17.31 2.51
N MET A 315 10.29 -17.38 2.92
CA MET A 315 9.69 -18.63 3.40
C MET A 315 9.81 -19.71 2.33
N ARG A 316 9.49 -19.40 1.06
CA ARG A 316 9.54 -20.37 -0.03
C ARG A 316 10.94 -20.85 -0.39
N ARG A 317 11.94 -19.97 -0.45
CA ARG A 317 13.30 -20.34 -0.88
C ARG A 317 14.28 -20.68 0.22
N GLU A 318 14.11 -20.08 1.40
CA GLU A 318 15.11 -20.10 2.47
C GLU A 318 14.59 -20.73 3.77
N GLY A 319 13.31 -21.11 3.82
CA GLY A 319 12.72 -21.73 5.01
C GLY A 319 12.62 -20.76 6.19
N LEU A 320 12.43 -19.46 5.90
CA LEU A 320 12.32 -18.40 6.90
C LEU A 320 11.21 -18.68 7.94
N ASP A 321 10.15 -19.36 7.54
CA ASP A 321 9.08 -19.82 8.43
C ASP A 321 9.60 -20.67 9.59
N LEU A 322 10.51 -21.61 9.32
CA LEU A 322 11.10 -22.47 10.36
C LEU A 322 11.94 -21.65 11.35
N ARG A 323 12.70 -20.65 10.85
CA ARG A 323 13.48 -19.75 11.70
C ARG A 323 12.59 -18.87 12.57
N LEU A 324 11.50 -18.36 12.02
CA LEU A 324 10.55 -17.53 12.76
C LEU A 324 9.80 -18.35 13.81
N GLN A 325 9.43 -19.60 13.50
CA GLN A 325 8.83 -20.53 14.46
C GLN A 325 9.80 -20.84 15.62
N ALA A 326 11.05 -21.21 15.31
CA ALA A 326 12.08 -21.46 16.32
C ALA A 326 12.36 -20.22 17.18
N TYR A 327 12.41 -19.03 16.57
CA TYR A 327 12.56 -17.77 17.29
C TYR A 327 11.41 -17.51 18.28
N ILE A 328 10.16 -17.74 17.86
CA ILE A 328 8.99 -17.56 18.73
C ILE A 328 9.02 -18.57 19.88
N GLU A 329 9.32 -19.84 19.59
CA GLU A 329 9.40 -20.91 20.58
C GLU A 329 10.46 -20.60 21.65
N GLN A 330 11.68 -20.25 21.25
CA GLN A 330 12.75 -19.91 22.19
C GLN A 330 12.41 -18.66 23.02
N ARG A 331 11.76 -17.66 22.42
CA ARG A 331 11.29 -16.47 23.13
C ARG A 331 10.21 -16.82 24.17
N GLU A 332 9.29 -17.72 23.83
CA GLU A 332 8.25 -18.20 24.75
C GLU A 332 8.83 -19.02 25.91
N LEU A 333 9.95 -19.71 25.67
CA LEU A 333 10.76 -20.35 26.72
C LEU A 333 11.54 -19.35 27.59
N GLY A 334 11.41 -18.03 27.35
CA GLY A 334 12.03 -16.97 28.15
C GLY A 334 13.43 -16.57 27.71
N ALA A 335 13.91 -17.02 26.53
CA ALA A 335 15.21 -16.59 26.02
C ALA A 335 15.22 -15.09 25.71
N THR A 336 16.20 -14.37 26.26
CA THR A 336 16.34 -12.91 26.12
C THR A 336 17.40 -12.48 25.10
N ALA A 337 18.32 -13.37 24.71
CA ALA A 337 19.41 -13.12 23.77
C ALA A 337 19.25 -13.98 22.51
N LEU A 338 18.21 -13.70 21.73
CA LEU A 338 17.90 -14.42 20.49
C LEU A 338 18.68 -13.83 19.31
N PRO A 339 19.28 -14.67 18.44
CA PRO A 339 19.79 -14.23 17.15
C PRO A 339 18.69 -13.57 16.32
N ASP A 340 19.06 -12.59 15.49
CA ASP A 340 18.10 -11.94 14.59
C ASP A 340 17.53 -12.96 13.58
N PRO A 341 16.22 -13.27 13.62
CA PRO A 341 15.63 -14.26 12.72
C PRO A 341 15.62 -13.81 11.25
N TRP A 342 15.83 -12.51 10.99
CA TRP A 342 15.83 -11.93 9.66
C TRP A 342 17.20 -11.92 8.99
N ALA A 343 18.26 -12.21 9.74
CA ALA A 343 19.61 -12.29 9.22
C ALA A 343 19.67 -13.23 8.01
N TYR A 344 20.32 -12.77 6.93
CA TYR A 344 20.56 -13.60 5.78
C TYR A 344 21.73 -14.55 6.06
N ASP A 345 21.49 -15.85 5.88
CA ASP A 345 22.51 -16.88 5.95
C ASP A 345 22.60 -17.56 4.58
N PRO A 346 23.67 -17.33 3.80
CA PRO A 346 23.85 -17.91 2.47
C PRO A 346 24.08 -19.43 2.49
N SER A 347 24.49 -19.99 3.63
CA SER A 347 24.76 -21.43 3.76
C SER A 347 23.51 -22.25 4.04
N HIS A 348 22.45 -21.59 4.50
CA HIS A 348 21.22 -22.26 4.89
C HIS A 348 20.24 -22.33 3.72
N VAL A 349 20.11 -23.54 3.18
CA VAL A 349 19.11 -23.88 2.16
C VAL A 349 17.82 -24.30 2.86
N ALA A 350 16.66 -23.95 2.28
CA ALA A 350 15.40 -24.48 2.79
C ALA A 350 15.37 -26.01 2.66
N PRO A 351 14.89 -26.76 3.66
CA PRO A 351 14.65 -28.18 3.48
C PRO A 351 13.67 -28.40 2.32
N PRO A 352 13.80 -29.50 1.54
CA PRO A 352 12.85 -29.84 0.49
C PRO A 352 11.44 -29.89 1.08
N ARG A 353 10.57 -28.96 0.66
CA ARG A 353 9.17 -29.04 1.07
C ARG A 353 8.50 -30.13 0.25
N ALA A 354 7.77 -31.01 0.93
CA ALA A 354 6.84 -31.90 0.26
C ALA A 354 5.85 -31.04 -0.53
N THR A 355 5.97 -31.04 -1.86
CA THR A 355 4.94 -30.50 -2.73
C THR A 355 3.72 -31.38 -2.53
N TYR A 356 2.72 -30.86 -1.82
CA TYR A 356 1.41 -31.48 -1.80
C TYR A 356 0.87 -31.44 -3.23
N HIS A 357 1.06 -32.52 -3.97
CA HIS A 357 0.36 -32.75 -5.22
C HIS A 357 -1.04 -33.24 -4.84
N PRO A 358 -2.11 -32.46 -5.09
CA PRO A 358 -3.45 -32.97 -4.96
C PRO A 358 -3.61 -34.07 -6.02
N GLY A 359 -3.37 -35.32 -5.64
CA GLY A 359 -3.43 -36.48 -6.54
C GLY A 359 -2.33 -37.53 -6.38
N ALA A 360 -1.22 -37.25 -5.67
CA ALA A 360 -0.19 -38.25 -5.42
C ALA A 360 -0.39 -38.88 -4.03
N TYR A 361 -1.12 -40.00 -3.98
CA TYR A 361 -1.05 -40.89 -2.82
C TYR A 361 0.39 -41.42 -2.71
N PRO A 362 1.04 -41.35 -1.54
CA PRO A 362 2.29 -42.06 -1.33
C PRO A 362 2.06 -43.56 -1.60
N PRO A 363 2.97 -44.28 -2.27
CA PRO A 363 2.88 -45.74 -2.34
C PRO A 363 2.84 -46.27 -0.90
N GLY A 364 1.78 -47.03 -0.61
CA GLY A 364 1.38 -47.40 0.75
C GLY A 364 2.53 -48.00 1.56
N GLN A 365 2.91 -47.30 2.63
CA GLN A 365 3.68 -47.92 3.69
C GLN A 365 2.75 -48.89 4.44
N PRO A 366 3.12 -50.18 4.60
CA PRO A 366 2.34 -51.10 5.41
C PRO A 366 2.26 -50.58 6.84
N TYR A 367 1.04 -50.37 7.35
CA TYR A 367 0.83 -50.03 8.75
C TYR A 367 1.38 -51.15 9.65
N PRO A 368 2.13 -50.83 10.72
CA PRO A 368 2.53 -51.84 11.70
C PRO A 368 1.29 -52.37 12.43
N PRO A 369 1.20 -53.70 12.70
CA PRO A 369 0.04 -54.28 13.36
C PRO A 369 -0.11 -53.75 14.78
N GLN A 370 -1.24 -53.08 15.05
CA GLN A 370 -1.61 -52.63 16.39
C GLN A 370 -2.02 -53.83 17.23
N GLN A 371 -1.23 -54.16 18.25
CA GLN A 371 -1.61 -55.13 19.29
C GLN A 371 -2.52 -54.41 20.29
N HIS A 372 -3.78 -54.84 20.38
CA HIS A 372 -4.71 -54.38 21.40
C HIS A 372 -4.40 -55.07 22.75
N PRO A 373 -4.35 -54.34 23.89
CA PRO A 373 -4.27 -54.96 25.20
C PRO A 373 -5.63 -55.55 25.61
N PRO A 374 -5.68 -56.67 26.37
CA PRO A 374 -6.93 -57.30 26.76
C PRO A 374 -7.67 -56.46 27.80
N THR A 375 -8.96 -56.24 27.56
CA THR A 375 -9.88 -55.51 28.44
C THR A 375 -10.34 -56.37 29.62
N GLN A 376 -10.13 -55.87 30.85
CA GLN A 376 -10.76 -56.40 32.06
C GLN A 376 -12.26 -56.07 32.05
N GLY A 377 -13.09 -57.10 32.31
CA GLY A 377 -14.55 -57.00 32.28
C GLY A 377 -15.15 -56.28 33.49
N TYR A 378 -16.13 -55.42 33.22
CA TYR A 378 -17.18 -55.02 34.17
C TYR A 378 -18.55 -55.45 33.63
N PRO A 379 -19.53 -55.81 34.49
CA PRO A 379 -20.78 -56.42 34.04
C PRO A 379 -21.75 -55.41 33.43
N ALA A 380 -22.55 -55.89 32.48
CA ALA A 380 -23.46 -55.13 31.64
C ALA A 380 -24.70 -54.62 32.39
N ALA A 381 -25.03 -53.34 32.20
CA ALA A 381 -26.37 -52.80 32.44
C ALA A 381 -27.14 -52.73 31.11
N GLN A 382 -28.36 -53.26 31.11
CA GLN A 382 -29.22 -53.48 29.95
C GLN A 382 -29.89 -52.17 29.49
N HIS A 383 -29.81 -51.86 28.19
CA HIS A 383 -30.67 -50.88 27.51
C HIS A 383 -31.44 -51.58 26.37
N PRO A 384 -32.71 -51.20 26.10
CA PRO A 384 -33.61 -51.89 25.17
C PRO A 384 -33.23 -51.69 23.68
N PRO A 385 -33.71 -52.57 22.77
CA PRO A 385 -33.20 -52.64 21.40
C PRO A 385 -33.70 -51.49 20.50
N ALA A 386 -32.78 -50.87 19.76
CA ALA A 386 -33.10 -49.93 18.69
C ALA A 386 -33.31 -50.66 17.35
N GLN A 387 -34.44 -50.39 16.71
CA GLN A 387 -34.84 -50.90 15.39
C GLN A 387 -33.91 -50.43 14.28
N GLY A 388 -33.55 -51.36 13.38
CA GLY A 388 -32.68 -51.10 12.23
C GLY A 388 -33.39 -50.35 11.09
N TYR A 389 -32.71 -49.35 10.51
CA TYR A 389 -33.06 -48.73 9.24
C TYR A 389 -32.17 -49.29 8.11
N PRO A 390 -32.73 -49.59 6.92
CA PRO A 390 -31.98 -50.07 5.75
C PRO A 390 -31.25 -48.94 4.98
N PRO A 391 -30.21 -49.27 4.19
CA PRO A 391 -29.33 -48.30 3.54
C PRO A 391 -29.98 -47.54 2.36
N ALA A 392 -29.71 -46.24 2.25
CA ALA A 392 -30.22 -45.38 1.18
C ALA A 392 -29.43 -45.54 -0.12
N ALA A 393 -30.15 -45.79 -1.22
CA ALA A 393 -29.62 -45.81 -2.59
C ALA A 393 -29.63 -44.41 -3.22
N TYR A 394 -28.60 -44.10 -4.02
CA TYR A 394 -28.51 -42.85 -4.79
C TYR A 394 -29.49 -42.83 -5.98
N PRO A 395 -30.23 -41.72 -6.22
CA PRO A 395 -31.06 -41.58 -7.42
C PRO A 395 -30.25 -41.07 -8.64
N PRO A 396 -30.63 -41.45 -9.87
CA PRO A 396 -29.96 -41.04 -11.11
C PRO A 396 -30.36 -39.63 -11.59
N ALA A 397 -29.47 -39.01 -12.37
CA ALA A 397 -29.55 -37.64 -12.88
C ALA A 397 -30.73 -37.39 -13.83
N GLN A 398 -31.42 -36.26 -13.67
CA GLN A 398 -32.47 -35.79 -14.58
C GLN A 398 -31.97 -34.69 -15.54
N PRO A 399 -32.46 -34.63 -16.80
CA PRO A 399 -32.09 -33.60 -17.77
C PRO A 399 -32.82 -32.27 -17.53
N HIS A 400 -32.13 -31.16 -17.80
CA HIS A 400 -32.61 -29.79 -17.60
C HIS A 400 -33.66 -29.34 -18.64
N PRO A 401 -34.75 -28.67 -18.24
CA PRO A 401 -35.65 -27.95 -19.15
C PRO A 401 -35.14 -26.53 -19.49
N PRO A 402 -35.54 -25.94 -20.64
CA PRO A 402 -35.06 -24.63 -21.08
C PRO A 402 -35.66 -23.46 -20.27
N ALA A 403 -34.85 -22.40 -20.12
CA ALA A 403 -35.14 -21.23 -19.30
C ALA A 403 -36.34 -20.40 -19.83
N ALA A 404 -37.35 -20.22 -18.98
CA ALA A 404 -38.40 -19.23 -19.16
C ALA A 404 -37.94 -17.88 -18.58
N TYR A 405 -38.07 -16.80 -19.36
CA TYR A 405 -37.84 -15.44 -18.89
C TYR A 405 -38.91 -15.02 -17.87
N PRO A 406 -38.56 -14.32 -16.77
CA PRO A 406 -39.53 -13.75 -15.86
C PRO A 406 -40.23 -12.51 -16.46
N PRO A 407 -41.51 -12.25 -16.15
CA PRO A 407 -42.21 -11.06 -16.61
C PRO A 407 -41.72 -9.78 -15.91
N VAL A 408 -41.72 -8.68 -16.68
CA VAL A 408 -41.40 -7.33 -16.24
C VAL A 408 -42.45 -6.85 -15.23
N GLN A 409 -42.09 -6.75 -13.95
CA GLN A 409 -42.90 -6.06 -12.94
C GLN A 409 -42.65 -4.56 -13.03
N GLY A 410 -43.71 -3.81 -13.34
CA GLY A 410 -43.73 -2.35 -13.37
C GLY A 410 -43.47 -1.73 -12.00
N ASN A 411 -42.88 -0.54 -12.03
CA ASN A 411 -42.52 0.28 -10.89
C ASN A 411 -43.74 0.55 -9.96
N PRO A 412 -43.63 0.35 -8.63
CA PRO A 412 -44.65 0.84 -7.71
C PRO A 412 -44.59 2.38 -7.61
N PRO A 413 -45.73 3.09 -7.46
CA PRO A 413 -45.74 4.53 -7.25
C PRO A 413 -45.10 4.91 -5.90
N ALA A 414 -44.41 6.06 -5.90
CA ALA A 414 -43.66 6.60 -4.78
C ALA A 414 -44.53 6.80 -3.53
N ALA A 415 -44.02 6.38 -2.37
CA ALA A 415 -44.59 6.69 -1.08
C ALA A 415 -44.49 8.20 -0.79
N PRO A 416 -45.51 8.85 -0.21
CA PRO A 416 -45.42 10.25 0.22
C PRO A 416 -44.42 10.37 1.37
N GLY A 417 -43.47 11.30 1.22
CA GLY A 417 -42.46 11.60 2.24
C GLY A 417 -43.08 12.20 3.52
N PRO A 418 -42.36 12.15 4.65
CA PRO A 418 -42.83 12.70 5.92
C PRO A 418 -43.04 14.22 5.82
N ALA A 419 -44.20 14.68 6.26
CA ALA A 419 -44.58 16.09 6.31
C ALA A 419 -43.68 16.86 7.30
N TRP A 420 -43.06 17.93 6.82
CA TRP A 420 -42.34 18.88 7.67
C TRP A 420 -43.34 19.71 8.48
N PRO A 421 -43.10 19.95 9.78
CA PRO A 421 -43.93 20.85 10.58
C PRO A 421 -43.81 22.29 10.05
N ALA A 422 -44.95 22.99 9.98
CA ALA A 422 -45.06 24.35 9.46
C ALA A 422 -44.21 25.36 10.28
N PRO A 423 -43.64 26.39 9.64
CA PRO A 423 -42.92 27.45 10.33
C PRO A 423 -43.88 28.29 11.22
N PRO A 424 -43.40 28.81 12.37
CA PRO A 424 -44.21 29.65 13.24
C PRO A 424 -44.58 31.00 12.57
N PRO A 425 -45.73 31.60 12.93
CA PRO A 425 -46.18 32.87 12.35
C PRO A 425 -45.26 34.03 12.73
N PRO A 426 -45.15 35.06 11.89
CA PRO A 426 -44.36 36.25 12.20
C PRO A 426 -44.94 37.00 13.41
N PRO A 427 -44.10 37.59 14.27
CA PRO A 427 -44.57 38.44 15.36
C PRO A 427 -45.33 39.64 14.79
N GLY A 428 -46.57 39.80 15.23
CA GLY A 428 -47.44 40.91 14.86
C GLY A 428 -46.83 42.25 15.25
N ALA A 429 -46.96 43.21 14.33
CA ALA A 429 -46.78 44.61 14.59
C ALA A 429 -47.79 45.07 15.67
N GLY A 430 -47.28 45.71 16.71
CA GLY A 430 -48.06 46.45 17.69
C GLY A 430 -47.54 47.88 17.79
N GLY A 431 -48.42 48.85 17.53
CA GLY A 431 -48.26 50.28 17.76
C GLY A 431 -47.66 51.02 16.56
N SER A 432 -48.38 51.87 15.82
CA SER A 432 -49.55 52.69 16.13
C SER A 432 -50.45 52.89 14.91
#